data_AF-A0A948VX81-F1
#
_entry.id   AF-A0A948VX81-F1
#
_cell.length_a   1.000
_cell.length_b   1.000
_cell.length_c   1.000
_cell.angle_alpha   90.00
_cell.angle_beta   90.00
_cell.angle_gamma   90.00
#
_symmetry.space_group_name_H-M   'P 1'
#
loop_
_entity.id
_entity.type
_entity.pdbx_description
1 polymer ?
#
loop_
_entity_poly.entity_id
_entity_poly.type
_entity_poly.pdbx_seq_one_letter_code
_entity_poly.pdbx_strand_id
1 'polypeptide(L)'
;MDDWKEAILKERPRLAPDSKFNFACHKRISCFGQCCGNVNIFLTPYDVLRMKKAQGLSSEEFLEKYTLPLILEEQQIPVALLKMGDDKDKKCPFVSPEGCGIYEDRPWACRMYPLGLASSQTQIDGEDFCFLVDDESLCQGFKEDREWTVQEWLADQEVDTYNQQSKDYMALTLHRFFQEGNKLEPAKAQMFYQTCYNLDKFKRNLFESSFFDRFEVEEEHMEKLRTDDEALLNFGLDWLRFAFFAENTMKVKGEVLEKKRDELGLITE
;
A
#
# COMPACT_ATOMS: atom_id res chain seq x y z
N MET A 1 21.63 1.53 8.12
CA MET A 1 20.55 1.23 7.16
C MET A 1 20.96 1.63 5.74
N ASP A 2 21.98 2.46 5.55
CA ASP A 2 22.47 2.81 4.21
C ASP A 2 23.33 1.70 3.56
N ASP A 3 24.07 0.95 4.37
CA ASP A 3 25.01 -0.09 3.92
C ASP A 3 24.32 -1.26 3.18
N TRP A 4 23.13 -1.68 3.64
CA TRP A 4 22.40 -2.79 3.00
C TRP A 4 21.76 -2.37 1.68
N LYS A 5 21.27 -1.12 1.57
CA LYS A 5 20.71 -0.59 0.32
C LYS A 5 21.81 -0.52 -0.74
N GLU A 6 22.98 0.02 -0.37
CA GLU A 6 24.12 0.07 -1.28
C GLU A 6 24.58 -1.32 -1.71
N ALA A 7 24.65 -2.28 -0.78
CA ALA A 7 25.03 -3.66 -1.09
C ALA A 7 24.04 -4.30 -2.07
N ILE A 8 22.73 -4.11 -1.92
CA ILE A 8 21.74 -4.63 -2.88
C ILE A 8 21.93 -4.01 -4.27
N LEU A 9 22.10 -2.69 -4.34
CA LEU A 9 22.22 -1.99 -5.62
C LEU A 9 23.51 -2.34 -6.38
N LYS A 10 24.59 -2.65 -5.66
CA LYS A 10 25.91 -2.93 -6.23
C LYS A 10 26.18 -4.42 -6.44
N GLU A 11 25.72 -5.28 -5.54
CA GLU A 11 26.25 -6.65 -5.42
C GLU A 11 25.23 -7.74 -5.78
N ARG A 12 23.92 -7.45 -5.72
CA ARG A 12 22.89 -8.47 -6.01
C ARG A 12 22.70 -8.66 -7.52
N PRO A 13 22.61 -9.91 -8.01
CA PRO A 13 22.26 -10.18 -9.40
C PRO A 13 20.93 -9.52 -9.78
N ARG A 14 20.93 -8.81 -10.90
CA ARG A 14 19.72 -8.22 -11.49
C ARG A 14 18.98 -9.28 -12.27
N LEU A 15 17.75 -9.57 -11.87
CA LEU A 15 16.91 -10.56 -12.53
C LEU A 15 15.96 -9.87 -13.52
N ALA A 16 16.05 -10.28 -14.77
CA ALA A 16 15.10 -9.95 -15.81
C ALA A 16 13.82 -10.81 -15.67
N PRO A 17 12.71 -10.45 -16.35
CA PRO A 17 11.46 -11.20 -16.26
C PRO A 17 11.57 -12.71 -16.57
N ASP A 18 12.46 -13.10 -17.48
CA ASP A 18 12.72 -14.49 -17.89
C ASP A 18 13.80 -15.19 -17.06
N SER A 19 14.42 -14.49 -16.09
CA SER A 19 15.42 -15.08 -15.21
C SER A 19 14.80 -16.15 -14.32
N LYS A 20 15.50 -17.28 -14.22
CA LYS A 20 15.03 -18.47 -13.51
C LYS A 20 15.56 -18.57 -12.09
N PHE A 21 14.76 -19.13 -11.19
CA PHE A 21 15.15 -19.47 -9.83
C PHE A 21 14.30 -20.62 -9.29
N ASN A 22 14.82 -21.33 -8.29
CA ASN A 22 14.13 -22.43 -7.64
C ASN A 22 13.53 -21.97 -6.32
N PHE A 23 12.23 -22.22 -6.11
CA PHE A 23 11.59 -21.90 -4.85
C PHE A 23 10.26 -22.63 -4.62
N ALA A 24 10.09 -23.20 -3.42
CA ALA A 24 8.77 -23.55 -2.90
C ALA A 24 8.71 -23.44 -1.36
N CYS A 25 7.66 -22.79 -0.83
CA CYS A 25 7.40 -22.73 0.60
C CYS A 25 6.15 -23.55 0.96
N HIS A 26 6.31 -24.62 1.75
CA HIS A 26 5.19 -25.48 2.14
C HIS A 26 5.44 -26.21 3.47
N LYS A 27 4.37 -26.71 4.09
CA LYS A 27 4.40 -27.39 5.41
C LYS A 27 5.46 -28.47 5.62
N ARG A 28 5.90 -29.15 4.54
CA ARG A 28 6.90 -30.22 4.62
C ARG A 28 8.35 -29.74 4.74
N ILE A 29 8.66 -28.46 4.51
CA ILE A 29 10.03 -27.95 4.70
C ILE A 29 10.25 -27.58 6.17
N SER A 30 11.46 -27.80 6.68
CA SER A 30 11.77 -27.63 8.10
C SER A 30 11.65 -26.18 8.60
N CYS A 31 11.80 -25.19 7.71
CA CYS A 31 11.69 -23.78 8.03
C CYS A 31 10.29 -23.19 7.85
N PHE A 32 9.26 -24.00 7.56
CA PHE A 32 7.91 -23.50 7.26
C PHE A 32 7.36 -22.64 8.41
N GLY A 33 6.92 -21.42 8.09
CA GLY A 33 6.37 -20.46 9.05
C GLY A 33 7.42 -19.73 9.91
N GLN A 34 8.71 -20.07 9.84
CA GLN A 34 9.75 -19.43 10.65
C GLN A 34 10.04 -17.99 10.21
N CYS A 35 9.97 -17.71 8.90
CA CYS A 35 10.15 -16.35 8.36
C CYS A 35 8.89 -15.47 8.50
N CYS A 36 7.76 -16.03 8.95
CA CYS A 36 6.51 -15.31 9.15
C CYS A 36 6.46 -14.63 10.53
N GLY A 37 7.50 -13.87 10.86
CA GLY A 37 7.67 -13.17 12.14
C GLY A 37 8.92 -12.32 12.13
N ASN A 38 8.99 -11.36 13.06
CA ASN A 38 10.13 -10.47 13.24
C ASN A 38 10.59 -9.72 11.97
N VAL A 39 9.64 -9.27 11.17
CA VAL A 39 9.86 -8.46 9.95
C VAL A 39 9.11 -7.14 10.04
N ASN A 40 9.57 -6.14 9.27
CA ASN A 40 8.85 -4.86 9.12
C ASN A 40 8.06 -4.89 7.82
N ILE A 41 6.73 -4.95 7.91
CA ILE A 41 5.83 -4.93 6.76
C ILE A 41 5.01 -3.64 6.81
N PHE A 42 5.34 -2.70 5.94
CA PHE A 42 4.50 -1.54 5.68
C PHE A 42 3.36 -1.96 4.76
N LEU A 43 2.14 -1.68 5.19
CA LEU A 43 0.92 -2.03 4.47
C LEU A 43 0.54 -0.88 3.55
N THR A 44 0.25 -1.20 2.30
CA THR A 44 -0.46 -0.27 1.40
C THR A 44 -1.95 -0.19 1.81
N PRO A 45 -2.67 0.84 1.35
CA PRO A 45 -4.12 0.91 1.51
C PRO A 45 -4.85 -0.31 0.96
N TYR A 46 -4.40 -0.83 -0.19
CA TYR A 46 -4.97 -2.02 -0.80
C TYR A 46 -4.70 -3.29 0.04
N ASP A 47 -3.51 -3.40 0.66
CA ASP A 47 -3.25 -4.48 1.63
C ASP A 47 -4.24 -4.44 2.79
N VAL A 48 -4.45 -3.26 3.40
CA VAL A 48 -5.41 -3.11 4.51
C VAL A 48 -6.83 -3.46 4.09
N LEU A 49 -7.25 -3.03 2.88
CA LEU A 49 -8.56 -3.37 2.31
C LEU A 49 -8.74 -4.89 2.20
N ARG A 50 -7.77 -5.59 1.60
CA ARG A 50 -7.80 -7.06 1.43
C ARG A 50 -7.80 -7.78 2.77
N MET A 51 -6.88 -7.41 3.65
CA MET A 51 -6.68 -8.06 4.94
C MET A 51 -7.87 -7.85 5.89
N LYS A 52 -8.47 -6.65 5.97
CA LYS A 52 -9.67 -6.42 6.80
C LYS A 52 -10.84 -7.28 6.32
N LYS A 53 -11.03 -7.38 5.00
CA LYS A 53 -12.10 -8.17 4.38
C LYS A 53 -11.92 -9.65 4.65
N ALA A 54 -10.71 -10.17 4.53
CA ALA A 54 -10.38 -11.57 4.84
C ALA A 54 -10.66 -11.93 6.31
N GLN A 55 -10.53 -10.95 7.21
CA GLN A 55 -10.81 -11.12 8.64
C GLN A 55 -12.27 -10.82 9.02
N GLY A 56 -13.08 -10.29 8.09
CA GLY A 56 -14.44 -9.86 8.38
C GLY A 56 -14.52 -8.70 9.39
N LEU A 57 -13.51 -7.82 9.38
CA LEU A 57 -13.42 -6.68 10.31
C LEU A 57 -13.70 -5.36 9.60
N SER A 58 -14.20 -4.39 10.36
CA SER A 58 -14.17 -2.99 9.92
C SER A 58 -12.73 -2.48 9.80
N SER A 59 -12.55 -1.38 9.07
CA SER A 59 -11.26 -0.70 8.97
C SER A 59 -10.72 -0.30 10.34
N GLU A 60 -11.57 0.23 11.22
CA GLU A 60 -11.18 0.70 12.55
C GLU A 60 -10.69 -0.46 13.43
N GLU A 61 -11.47 -1.55 13.52
CA GLU A 61 -11.07 -2.75 14.26
C GLU A 61 -9.78 -3.37 13.73
N PHE A 62 -9.63 -3.44 12.40
CA PHE A 62 -8.42 -3.99 11.79
C PHE A 62 -7.19 -3.13 12.13
N LEU A 63 -7.28 -1.82 11.94
CA LEU A 63 -6.17 -0.90 12.20
C LEU A 63 -5.74 -0.92 13.66
N GLU A 64 -6.69 -0.86 14.60
CA GLU A 64 -6.41 -0.88 16.04
C GLU A 64 -5.76 -2.20 16.47
N LYS A 65 -6.25 -3.32 15.94
CA LYS A 65 -5.80 -4.65 16.37
C LYS A 65 -4.48 -5.07 15.74
N TYR A 66 -4.28 -4.76 14.45
CA TYR A 66 -3.22 -5.35 13.65
C TYR A 66 -2.21 -4.35 13.09
N THR A 67 -2.34 -3.05 13.37
CA THR A 67 -1.39 -2.06 12.82
C THR A 67 -0.80 -1.15 13.89
N LEU A 68 0.35 -0.56 13.56
CA LEU A 68 0.95 0.56 14.26
C LEU A 68 1.02 1.73 13.27
N PRO A 69 0.32 2.86 13.53
CA PRO A 69 0.46 4.04 12.70
C PRO A 69 1.85 4.64 12.94
N LEU A 70 2.62 4.81 11.86
CA LEU A 70 3.93 5.44 11.88
C LEU A 70 3.92 6.67 10.97
N ILE A 71 4.75 7.65 11.30
CA ILE A 71 5.02 8.79 10.43
C ILE A 71 6.47 8.64 9.97
N LEU A 72 6.69 8.49 8.67
CA LEU A 72 8.05 8.40 8.12
C LEU A 72 8.76 9.75 8.28
N GLU A 73 9.92 9.79 8.95
CA GLU A 73 10.58 11.03 9.36
C GLU A 73 10.86 11.99 8.18
N GLU A 74 11.31 11.43 7.06
CA GLU A 74 11.70 12.17 5.85
C GLU A 74 10.52 12.81 5.13
N GLN A 75 9.37 12.14 5.07
CA GLN A 75 8.22 12.54 4.22
C GLN A 75 6.99 13.01 5.03
N GLN A 76 6.98 12.74 6.35
CA GLN A 76 5.82 12.89 7.24
C GLN A 76 4.52 12.26 6.71
N ILE A 77 4.64 11.27 5.83
CA ILE A 77 3.49 10.50 5.35
C ILE A 77 3.15 9.47 6.42
N PRO A 78 1.91 9.43 6.90
CA PRO A 78 1.49 8.42 7.84
C PRO A 78 1.24 7.11 7.10
N VAL A 79 1.87 6.04 7.60
CA VAL A 79 1.83 4.69 7.05
C VAL A 79 1.38 3.69 8.11
N ALA A 80 0.77 2.59 7.69
CA ALA A 80 0.40 1.50 8.59
C ALA A 80 1.50 0.44 8.58
N LEU A 81 2.15 0.20 9.72
CA LEU A 81 3.04 -0.94 9.90
C LEU A 81 2.24 -2.11 10.47
N LEU A 82 2.39 -3.31 9.89
CA LEU A 82 1.79 -4.53 10.46
C LEU A 82 2.37 -4.78 11.87
N LYS A 83 1.48 -4.87 12.86
CA LYS A 83 1.84 -5.15 14.25
C LYS A 83 2.15 -6.64 14.42
N MET A 84 3.41 -6.95 14.71
CA MET A 84 3.84 -8.29 15.08
C MET A 84 3.48 -8.63 16.53
N GLY A 85 3.44 -9.92 16.85
CA GLY A 85 3.21 -10.41 18.21
C GLY A 85 4.27 -9.94 19.20
N ASP A 86 3.90 -9.91 20.48
CA ASP A 86 4.79 -9.51 21.58
C ASP A 86 5.67 -10.68 22.08
N ASP A 87 5.55 -11.86 21.46
CA ASP A 87 6.40 -13.01 21.76
C ASP A 87 7.85 -12.78 21.29
N LYS A 88 8.77 -13.62 21.79
CA LYS A 88 10.21 -13.48 21.48
C LYS A 88 10.50 -13.53 19.97
N ASP A 89 9.74 -14.31 19.22
CA ASP A 89 9.94 -14.50 17.78
C ASP A 89 9.14 -13.47 16.97
N LYS A 90 8.40 -12.57 17.63
CA LYS A 90 7.53 -11.54 17.05
C LYS A 90 6.68 -12.10 15.91
N LYS A 91 5.94 -13.18 16.17
CA LYS A 91 5.22 -13.90 15.12
C LYS A 91 4.17 -13.02 14.47
N CYS A 92 3.99 -13.19 13.15
CA CYS A 92 2.88 -12.58 12.44
C CYS A 92 1.55 -13.05 13.07
N PRO A 93 0.61 -12.14 13.38
CA PRO A 93 -0.64 -12.53 14.04
C PRO A 93 -1.52 -13.47 13.20
N PHE A 94 -1.24 -13.59 11.90
CA PHE A 94 -1.97 -14.47 10.99
C PHE A 94 -1.28 -15.81 10.74
N VAL A 95 -0.07 -16.05 11.26
CA VAL A 95 0.62 -17.34 11.08
C VAL A 95 0.24 -18.32 12.19
N SER A 96 0.02 -19.57 11.80
CA SER A 96 -0.19 -20.72 12.68
C SER A 96 0.69 -21.89 12.23
N PRO A 97 0.74 -23.02 12.98
CA PRO A 97 1.38 -24.24 12.49
C PRO A 97 0.80 -24.73 11.15
N GLU A 98 -0.45 -24.37 10.85
CA GLU A 98 -1.11 -24.69 9.59
C GLU A 98 -0.80 -23.70 8.46
N GLY A 99 0.05 -22.69 8.71
CA GLY A 99 0.41 -21.64 7.76
C GLY A 99 -0.32 -20.32 8.02
N CYS A 100 -0.26 -19.42 7.03
CA CYS A 100 -0.91 -18.12 7.09
C CYS A 100 -2.43 -18.25 6.91
N GLY A 101 -3.21 -17.80 7.88
CA GLY A 101 -4.68 -17.83 7.84
C GLY A 101 -5.31 -16.87 6.84
N ILE A 102 -4.55 -15.92 6.30
CA ILE A 102 -4.96 -14.99 5.25
C ILE A 102 -4.09 -15.13 4.00
N TYR A 103 -3.63 -16.34 3.68
CA TYR A 103 -2.65 -16.53 2.61
C TYR A 103 -3.07 -15.83 1.31
N GLU A 104 -4.28 -16.06 0.82
CA GLU A 104 -4.82 -15.42 -0.41
C GLU A 104 -5.04 -13.91 -0.33
N ASP A 105 -4.94 -13.30 0.86
CA ASP A 105 -5.12 -11.87 1.11
C ASP A 105 -3.88 -11.25 1.77
N ARG A 106 -2.74 -11.97 1.75
CA ARG A 106 -1.48 -11.52 2.33
C ARG A 106 -0.99 -10.25 1.63
N PRO A 107 -0.27 -9.37 2.35
CA PRO A 107 0.15 -8.08 1.81
C PRO A 107 1.18 -8.23 0.69
N TRP A 108 1.32 -7.20 -0.13
CA TRP A 108 2.27 -7.13 -1.25
C TRP A 108 3.69 -7.58 -0.86
N ALA A 109 4.19 -7.11 0.28
CA ALA A 109 5.53 -7.48 0.77
C ALA A 109 5.69 -9.00 0.96
N CYS A 110 4.65 -9.70 1.43
CA CYS A 110 4.67 -11.15 1.58
C CYS A 110 4.54 -11.91 0.24
N ARG A 111 3.92 -11.30 -0.77
CA ARG A 111 3.79 -11.86 -2.13
C ARG A 111 5.08 -11.75 -2.92
N MET A 112 5.82 -10.68 -2.69
CA MET A 112 7.11 -10.45 -3.34
C MET A 112 8.12 -11.52 -2.95
N TYR A 113 8.23 -11.88 -1.67
CA TYR A 113 9.19 -12.89 -1.21
C TYR A 113 9.04 -14.21 -1.97
N PRO A 114 10.11 -14.79 -2.55
CA PRO A 114 11.53 -14.52 -2.26
C PRO A 114 12.17 -13.40 -3.08
N LEU A 115 11.43 -12.74 -3.97
CA LEU A 115 11.92 -11.61 -4.74
C LEU A 115 11.85 -10.31 -3.93
N GLY A 116 12.83 -9.45 -4.13
CA GLY A 116 12.81 -8.04 -3.78
C GLY A 116 12.77 -7.19 -5.05
N LEU A 117 12.15 -6.01 -4.96
CA LEU A 117 12.10 -5.05 -6.06
C LEU A 117 12.99 -3.85 -5.73
N ALA A 118 13.95 -3.57 -6.62
CA ALA A 118 14.73 -2.35 -6.61
C ALA A 118 14.10 -1.39 -7.62
N SER A 119 13.35 -0.39 -7.14
CA SER A 119 12.67 0.57 -8.03
C SER A 119 13.50 1.82 -8.31
N SER A 120 13.56 2.18 -9.58
CA SER A 120 14.10 3.41 -10.14
C SER A 120 13.48 4.67 -9.53
N GLN A 121 12.20 4.64 -9.12
CA GLN A 121 11.54 5.79 -8.49
C GLN A 121 12.09 6.12 -7.09
N THR A 122 12.88 5.21 -6.52
CA THR A 122 13.58 5.37 -5.25
C THR A 122 15.11 5.50 -5.42
N GLN A 123 15.58 5.50 -6.66
CA GLN A 123 17.00 5.57 -7.03
C GLN A 123 17.26 6.81 -7.89
N ILE A 124 18.45 7.40 -7.78
CA ILE A 124 18.80 8.63 -8.50
C ILE A 124 19.07 8.35 -10.00
N ASP A 125 19.41 7.10 -10.36
CA ASP A 125 19.55 6.62 -11.74
C ASP A 125 19.50 5.07 -11.76
N GLY A 126 18.51 4.47 -12.43
CA GLY A 126 18.41 3.01 -12.56
C GLY A 126 17.14 2.55 -13.28
N GLU A 127 17.14 1.33 -13.80
CA GLU A 127 15.94 0.62 -14.27
C GLU A 127 15.39 -0.23 -13.11
N ASP A 128 14.07 -0.45 -13.08
CA ASP A 128 13.46 -1.36 -12.13
C ASP A 128 14.00 -2.79 -12.35
N PHE A 129 14.48 -3.45 -11.29
CA PHE A 129 14.92 -4.84 -11.37
C PHE A 129 14.53 -5.64 -10.13
N CYS A 130 14.31 -6.94 -10.34
CA CYS A 130 14.11 -7.89 -9.25
C CYS A 130 15.45 -8.49 -8.81
N PHE A 131 15.54 -8.90 -7.55
CA PHE A 131 16.66 -9.65 -7.00
C PHE A 131 16.13 -10.68 -6.00
N LEU A 132 16.90 -11.72 -5.70
CA LEU A 132 16.53 -12.67 -4.64
C LEU A 132 16.89 -12.10 -3.27
N VAL A 133 15.93 -12.17 -2.35
CA VAL A 133 16.14 -12.06 -0.91
C VAL A 133 16.49 -13.46 -0.40
N ASP A 134 17.58 -14.01 -0.94
CA ASP A 134 18.11 -15.31 -0.60
C ASP A 134 19.02 -15.21 0.63
N ASP A 135 18.57 -15.89 1.67
CA ASP A 135 19.43 -16.44 2.70
C ASP A 135 19.13 -17.93 2.75
N GLU A 136 19.83 -18.71 1.91
CA GLU A 136 19.65 -20.17 1.83
C GLU A 136 19.93 -20.88 3.16
N SER A 137 20.64 -20.21 4.07
CA SER A 137 20.89 -20.72 5.42
C SER A 137 19.63 -20.64 6.30
N LEU A 138 18.76 -19.66 6.04
CA LEU A 138 17.52 -19.43 6.77
C LEU A 138 16.28 -20.02 6.05
N CYS A 139 16.23 -19.94 4.72
CA CYS A 139 15.08 -20.37 3.93
C CYS A 139 15.40 -21.64 3.12
N GLN A 140 14.85 -22.77 3.56
CA GLN A 140 15.01 -24.05 2.86
C GLN A 140 14.17 -24.13 1.57
N GLY A 141 13.28 -23.16 1.31
CA GLY A 141 12.47 -23.13 0.10
C GLY A 141 13.28 -22.99 -1.19
N PHE A 142 14.48 -22.38 -1.12
CA PHE A 142 15.41 -22.27 -2.26
C PHE A 142 16.02 -23.62 -2.69
N LYS A 143 15.91 -24.66 -1.85
CA LYS A 143 16.43 -26.01 -2.13
C LYS A 143 15.41 -26.94 -2.76
N GLU A 144 14.18 -26.47 -2.96
CA GLU A 144 13.12 -27.24 -3.60
C GLU A 144 13.28 -27.22 -5.13
N ASP A 145 12.81 -28.27 -5.81
CA ASP A 145 13.02 -28.44 -7.26
C ASP A 145 12.07 -27.61 -8.14
N ARG A 146 11.14 -26.86 -7.55
CA ARG A 146 10.17 -26.05 -8.30
C ARG A 146 10.87 -24.83 -8.90
N GLU A 147 11.11 -24.88 -10.21
CA GLU A 147 11.64 -23.78 -11.00
C GLU A 147 10.54 -22.75 -11.32
N TRP A 148 10.91 -21.48 -11.28
CA TRP A 148 10.11 -20.33 -11.68
C TRP A 148 10.95 -19.39 -12.54
N THR A 149 10.30 -18.67 -13.44
CA THR A 149 10.78 -17.37 -13.89
C THR A 149 10.28 -16.25 -12.98
N VAL A 150 10.94 -15.09 -12.99
CA VAL A 150 10.46 -13.88 -12.29
C VAL A 150 9.03 -13.56 -12.70
N GLN A 151 8.74 -13.56 -14.01
CA GLN A 151 7.40 -13.26 -14.52
C GLN A 151 6.35 -14.27 -14.04
N GLU A 152 6.65 -15.58 -14.06
CA GLU A 152 5.72 -16.60 -13.57
C GLU A 152 5.44 -16.46 -12.08
N TRP A 153 6.46 -16.13 -11.27
CA TRP A 153 6.28 -15.90 -9.84
C TRP A 153 5.38 -14.68 -9.57
N LEU A 154 5.65 -13.54 -10.22
CA LEU A 154 4.86 -12.32 -10.03
C LEU A 154 3.39 -12.55 -10.43
N ALA A 155 3.15 -13.32 -11.50
CA ALA A 155 1.81 -13.70 -11.93
C ALA A 155 1.13 -14.65 -10.94
N ASP A 156 1.80 -15.72 -10.50
CA ASP A 156 1.28 -16.71 -9.55
C ASP A 156 0.95 -16.08 -8.19
N GLN A 157 1.75 -15.11 -7.76
CA GLN A 157 1.55 -14.38 -6.51
C GLN A 157 0.62 -13.17 -6.64
N GLU A 158 0.04 -12.93 -7.83
CA GLU A 158 -0.87 -11.81 -8.15
C GLU A 158 -0.27 -10.41 -7.87
N VAL A 159 1.06 -10.28 -7.98
CA VAL A 159 1.76 -9.02 -7.67
C VAL A 159 1.30 -7.89 -8.59
N ASP A 160 1.06 -8.19 -9.87
CA ASP A 160 0.61 -7.19 -10.85
C ASP A 160 -0.73 -6.55 -10.48
N THR A 161 -1.66 -7.32 -9.91
CA THR A 161 -2.92 -6.79 -9.40
C THR A 161 -2.70 -5.82 -8.25
N TYR A 162 -1.83 -6.16 -7.29
CA TYR A 162 -1.51 -5.27 -6.18
C TYR A 162 -0.76 -4.02 -6.64
N ASN A 163 0.15 -4.14 -7.60
CA ASN A 163 0.84 -3.01 -8.23
C ASN A 163 -0.15 -2.07 -8.91
N GLN A 164 -1.09 -2.61 -9.68
CA GLN A 164 -2.11 -1.84 -10.38
C GLN A 164 -3.04 -1.10 -9.41
N GLN A 165 -3.50 -1.79 -8.35
CA GLN A 165 -4.38 -1.21 -7.33
C GLN A 165 -3.67 -0.19 -6.43
N SER A 166 -2.34 -0.30 -6.30
CA SER A 166 -1.52 0.63 -5.50
C SER A 166 -0.92 1.76 -6.33
N LYS A 167 -1.12 1.79 -7.65
CA LYS A 167 -0.47 2.73 -8.57
C LYS A 167 -0.72 4.19 -8.18
N ASP A 168 -1.97 4.55 -7.92
CA ASP A 168 -2.33 5.94 -7.59
C ASP A 168 -1.87 6.31 -6.18
N TYR A 169 -1.86 5.35 -5.26
CA TYR A 169 -1.26 5.55 -3.93
C TYR A 169 0.25 5.80 -4.03
N MET A 170 0.97 5.03 -4.86
CA MET A 170 2.39 5.24 -5.13
C MET A 170 2.65 6.63 -5.75
N ALA A 171 1.89 7.01 -6.77
CA ALA A 171 1.99 8.33 -7.39
C ALA A 171 1.74 9.47 -6.38
N LEU A 172 0.77 9.29 -5.47
CA LEU A 172 0.48 10.24 -4.40
C LEU A 172 1.64 10.35 -3.40
N THR A 173 2.20 9.22 -2.95
CA THR A 173 3.29 9.21 -1.94
C THR A 173 4.65 9.61 -2.50
N LEU A 174 4.87 9.40 -3.80
CA LEU A 174 6.07 9.80 -4.53
C LEU A 174 5.90 11.15 -5.23
N HIS A 175 4.81 11.86 -4.95
CA HIS A 175 4.54 13.17 -5.53
C HIS A 175 5.70 14.14 -5.25
N ARG A 176 6.00 15.00 -6.22
CA ARG A 176 7.11 15.97 -6.18
C ARG A 176 7.15 16.79 -4.89
N PHE A 177 5.98 17.12 -4.33
CA PHE A 177 5.85 17.79 -3.04
C PHE A 177 6.70 17.12 -1.94
N PHE A 178 6.62 15.79 -1.81
CA PHE A 178 7.37 15.03 -0.80
C PHE A 178 8.84 14.85 -1.19
N GLN A 179 9.15 14.70 -2.48
CA GLN A 179 10.52 14.59 -2.97
C GLN A 179 11.33 15.86 -2.71
N GLU A 180 10.69 17.02 -2.72
CA GLU A 180 11.30 18.32 -2.35
C GLU A 180 11.42 18.52 -0.82
N GLY A 181 11.05 17.52 -0.02
CA GLY A 181 11.14 17.55 1.45
C GLY A 181 10.01 18.29 2.15
N ASN A 182 8.92 18.65 1.43
CA ASN A 182 7.75 19.25 2.05
C ASN A 182 6.98 18.23 2.87
N LYS A 183 6.26 18.73 3.88
CA LYS A 183 5.56 17.92 4.88
C LYS A 183 4.08 18.28 4.91
N LEU A 184 3.23 17.30 5.15
CA LEU A 184 1.82 17.57 5.42
C LEU A 184 1.67 18.14 6.83
N GLU A 185 0.86 19.19 6.95
CA GLU A 185 0.37 19.66 8.24
C GLU A 185 -0.37 18.52 8.99
N PRO A 186 -0.36 18.47 10.33
CA PRO A 186 -0.94 17.36 11.10
C PRO A 186 -2.38 17.00 10.72
N ALA A 187 -3.22 18.01 10.45
CA ALA A 187 -4.61 17.80 10.01
C ALA A 187 -4.69 17.13 8.63
N LYS A 188 -3.80 17.49 7.69
CA LYS A 188 -3.72 16.85 6.36
C LYS A 188 -3.14 15.45 6.47
N ALA A 189 -2.17 15.21 7.34
CA ALA A 189 -1.66 13.86 7.60
C ALA A 189 -2.77 12.95 8.16
N GLN A 190 -3.55 13.43 9.13
CA GLN A 190 -4.69 12.67 9.64
C GLN A 190 -5.74 12.40 8.54
N MET A 191 -6.03 13.39 7.70
CA MET A 191 -6.93 13.26 6.56
C MET A 191 -6.44 12.20 5.56
N PHE A 192 -5.15 12.21 5.23
CA PHE A 192 -4.51 11.19 4.39
C PHE A 192 -4.70 9.79 5.01
N TYR A 193 -4.33 9.62 6.28
CA TYR A 193 -4.38 8.31 6.92
C TYR A 193 -5.81 7.75 6.98
N GLN A 194 -6.78 8.58 7.34
CA GLN A 194 -8.18 8.18 7.39
C GLN A 194 -8.71 7.77 6.02
N THR A 195 -8.37 8.52 4.98
CA THR A 195 -8.86 8.27 3.61
C THR A 195 -8.25 7.02 3.02
N CYS A 196 -6.96 6.82 3.23
CA CYS A 196 -6.23 5.68 2.71
C CYS A 196 -6.55 4.39 3.49
N TYR A 197 -6.57 4.43 4.81
CA TYR A 197 -6.60 3.22 5.64
C TYR A 197 -7.93 2.97 6.33
N ASN A 198 -8.70 4.02 6.66
CA ASN A 198 -10.00 3.91 7.32
C ASN A 198 -11.18 4.20 6.37
N LEU A 199 -11.33 3.33 5.37
CA LEU A 199 -12.37 3.45 4.33
C LEU A 199 -13.78 3.52 4.90
N ASP A 200 -14.08 2.80 5.99
CA ASP A 200 -15.42 2.87 6.60
C ASP A 200 -15.71 4.27 7.17
N LYS A 201 -14.71 4.90 7.81
CA LYS A 201 -14.83 6.28 8.29
C LYS A 201 -14.84 7.28 7.15
N PHE A 202 -14.03 7.07 6.12
CA PHE A 202 -14.03 7.91 4.92
C PHE A 202 -15.40 7.87 4.23
N LYS A 203 -15.98 6.68 4.03
CA LYS A 203 -17.34 6.47 3.51
C LYS A 203 -18.36 7.28 4.30
N ARG A 204 -18.38 7.14 5.62
CA ARG A 204 -19.27 7.95 6.50
C ARG A 204 -19.06 9.44 6.28
N ASN A 205 -17.82 9.92 6.27
CA ASN A 205 -17.51 11.33 6.06
C ASN A 205 -18.02 11.85 4.70
N LEU A 206 -17.99 11.04 3.64
CA LEU A 206 -18.53 11.45 2.34
C LEU A 206 -20.06 11.59 2.38
N PHE A 207 -20.76 10.58 2.91
CA PHE A 207 -22.22 10.51 2.83
C PHE A 207 -22.97 11.23 3.94
N GLU A 208 -22.33 11.47 5.09
CA GLU A 208 -22.94 12.14 6.25
C GLU A 208 -22.53 13.62 6.35
N SER A 209 -21.73 14.13 5.40
CA SER A 209 -21.33 15.54 5.35
C SER A 209 -21.83 16.26 4.09
N SER A 210 -21.54 17.56 4.00
CA SER A 210 -21.83 18.38 2.81
C SER A 210 -20.85 18.15 1.64
N PHE A 211 -20.19 16.99 1.58
CA PHE A 211 -19.22 16.69 0.53
C PHE A 211 -19.87 16.74 -0.85
N PHE A 212 -20.95 15.98 -1.06
CA PHE A 212 -21.66 15.91 -2.34
C PHE A 212 -22.48 17.18 -2.67
N ASP A 213 -22.61 18.12 -1.72
CA ASP A 213 -23.13 19.47 -2.00
C ASP A 213 -22.09 20.34 -2.72
N ARG A 214 -20.80 19.97 -2.64
CA ARG A 214 -19.68 20.76 -3.17
C ARG A 214 -19.05 20.19 -4.42
N PHE A 215 -19.10 18.87 -4.58
CA PHE A 215 -18.48 18.17 -5.70
C PHE A 215 -19.54 17.55 -6.62
N GLU A 216 -19.27 17.60 -7.92
CA GLU A 216 -20.07 16.92 -8.94
C GLU A 216 -19.69 15.44 -8.97
N VAL A 217 -20.61 14.59 -8.52
CA VAL A 217 -20.48 13.14 -8.56
C VAL A 217 -21.82 12.58 -9.02
N GLU A 218 -21.80 11.80 -10.10
CA GLU A 218 -22.99 11.16 -10.66
C GLU A 218 -23.62 10.18 -9.66
N GLU A 219 -24.94 10.03 -9.68
CA GLU A 219 -25.69 9.16 -8.74
C GLU A 219 -25.25 7.70 -8.83
N GLU A 220 -25.03 7.18 -10.05
CA GLU A 220 -24.49 5.83 -10.26
C GLU A 220 -23.12 5.65 -9.60
N HIS A 221 -22.25 6.67 -9.68
CA HIS A 221 -20.95 6.62 -9.04
C HIS A 221 -21.10 6.65 -7.51
N MET A 222 -22.00 7.48 -6.97
CA MET A 222 -22.29 7.50 -5.53
C MET A 222 -22.79 6.14 -5.03
N GLU A 223 -23.66 5.45 -5.76
CA GLU A 223 -24.09 4.09 -5.38
C GLU A 223 -22.94 3.08 -5.40
N LYS A 224 -22.04 3.19 -6.37
CA LYS A 224 -20.83 2.37 -6.42
C LYS A 224 -19.95 2.60 -5.18
N LEU A 225 -19.71 3.86 -4.79
CA LEU A 225 -18.92 4.20 -3.60
C LEU A 225 -19.50 3.65 -2.28
N ARG A 226 -20.80 3.34 -2.22
CA ARG A 226 -21.40 2.70 -1.03
C ARG A 226 -21.02 1.23 -0.91
N THR A 227 -20.90 0.52 -2.02
CA THR A 227 -20.87 -0.95 -2.06
C THR A 227 -19.52 -1.52 -2.51
N ASP A 228 -18.68 -0.73 -3.15
CA ASP A 228 -17.38 -1.12 -3.68
C ASP A 228 -16.26 -0.37 -2.96
N ASP A 229 -15.57 -1.05 -2.06
CA ASP A 229 -14.46 -0.48 -1.28
C ASP A 229 -13.23 -0.16 -2.15
N GLU A 230 -13.03 -0.84 -3.29
CA GLU A 230 -11.93 -0.50 -4.21
C GLU A 230 -12.24 0.79 -4.95
N ALA A 231 -13.49 0.96 -5.42
CA ALA A 231 -13.94 2.23 -5.99
C ALA A 231 -13.84 3.37 -4.97
N LEU A 232 -14.20 3.11 -3.71
CA LEU A 232 -14.08 4.09 -2.64
C LEU A 232 -12.62 4.49 -2.37
N LEU A 233 -11.70 3.52 -2.34
CA LEU A 233 -10.28 3.79 -2.16
C LEU A 233 -9.73 4.66 -3.30
N ASN A 234 -10.02 4.29 -4.55
CA ASN A 234 -9.58 5.04 -5.73
C ASN A 234 -10.13 6.47 -5.73
N PHE A 235 -11.42 6.63 -5.40
CA PHE A 235 -12.03 7.95 -5.23
C PHE A 235 -11.37 8.78 -4.11
N GLY A 236 -11.00 8.13 -3.01
CA GLY A 236 -10.25 8.76 -1.93
C GLY A 236 -8.88 9.27 -2.36
N LEU A 237 -8.15 8.50 -3.17
CA LEU A 237 -6.86 8.90 -3.72
C LEU A 237 -7.01 10.12 -4.65
N ASP A 238 -8.01 10.12 -5.53
CA ASP A 238 -8.32 11.27 -6.39
C ASP A 238 -8.68 12.52 -5.57
N TRP A 239 -9.46 12.35 -4.50
CA TRP A 239 -9.79 13.44 -3.59
C TRP A 239 -8.55 14.01 -2.89
N LEU A 240 -7.62 13.16 -2.43
CA LEU A 240 -6.37 13.62 -1.80
C LEU A 240 -5.48 14.39 -2.77
N ARG A 241 -5.37 13.95 -4.02
CA ARG A 241 -4.61 14.66 -5.08
C ARG A 241 -5.16 16.07 -5.31
N PHE A 242 -6.49 16.20 -5.38
CA PHE A 242 -7.15 17.51 -5.44
C PHE A 242 -6.90 18.33 -4.16
N ALA A 243 -7.12 17.75 -2.99
CA ALA A 243 -7.09 18.47 -1.72
C ALA A 243 -5.67 18.94 -1.33
N PHE A 244 -4.63 18.19 -1.70
CA PHE A 244 -3.25 18.49 -1.30
C PHE A 244 -2.47 19.21 -2.37
N PHE A 245 -2.69 18.87 -3.65
CA PHE A 245 -1.87 19.33 -4.76
C PHE A 245 -2.64 20.15 -5.79
N ALA A 246 -3.94 20.40 -5.57
CA ALA A 246 -4.83 21.14 -6.48
C ALA A 246 -4.87 20.54 -7.90
N GLU A 247 -4.62 19.24 -8.02
CA GLU A 247 -4.75 18.51 -9.28
C GLU A 247 -6.23 18.47 -9.72
N ASN A 248 -6.47 18.50 -11.03
CA ASN A 248 -7.81 18.48 -11.60
C ASN A 248 -8.41 17.06 -11.66
N THR A 249 -8.50 16.42 -10.49
CA THR A 249 -9.08 15.06 -10.30
C THR A 249 -10.53 15.10 -9.84
N MET A 250 -11.00 16.25 -9.33
CA MET A 250 -12.34 16.44 -8.79
C MET A 250 -13.04 17.63 -9.45
N LYS A 251 -14.33 17.51 -9.74
CA LYS A 251 -15.16 18.62 -10.27
C LYS A 251 -15.91 19.31 -9.13
N VAL A 252 -15.71 20.61 -8.97
CA VAL A 252 -16.42 21.44 -7.99
C VAL A 252 -17.66 22.04 -8.65
N LYS A 253 -18.82 21.96 -7.98
CA LYS A 253 -20.07 22.53 -8.50
C LYS A 253 -19.94 24.03 -8.72
N GLY A 254 -20.47 24.51 -9.85
CA GLY A 254 -20.40 25.93 -10.26
C GLY A 254 -20.89 26.91 -9.19
N GLU A 255 -22.00 26.60 -8.51
CA GLU A 255 -22.58 27.44 -7.44
C GLU A 255 -21.61 27.66 -6.27
N VAL A 256 -20.79 26.66 -5.93
CA VAL A 256 -19.78 26.78 -4.86
C VAL A 256 -18.59 27.62 -5.31
N LEU A 257 -18.22 27.53 -6.58
CA LEU A 257 -17.18 28.37 -7.18
C LEU A 257 -17.62 29.84 -7.23
N GLU A 258 -18.86 30.10 -7.65
CA GLU A 258 -19.45 31.44 -7.68
C GLU A 258 -19.49 32.06 -6.28
N LYS A 259 -20.01 31.32 -5.29
CA LYS A 259 -20.06 31.80 -3.90
C LYS A 259 -18.67 32.14 -3.34
N LYS A 260 -17.65 31.32 -3.64
CA LYS A 260 -16.26 31.61 -3.24
C LYS A 260 -15.68 32.82 -3.97
N ARG A 261 -16.03 33.03 -5.24
CA ARG A 261 -15.59 34.21 -6.01
C ARG A 261 -16.19 35.48 -5.44
N ASP A 262 -17.47 35.43 -5.05
CA ASP A 262 -18.16 36.53 -4.38
C ASP A 262 -17.53 36.84 -3.01
N GLU A 263 -17.23 35.81 -2.21
CA GLU A 263 -16.54 35.94 -0.91
C GLU A 263 -15.13 36.53 -1.04
N LEU A 264 -14.43 36.25 -2.14
CA LEU A 264 -13.08 36.76 -2.44
C LEU A 264 -13.09 38.11 -3.20
N GLY A 265 -14.26 38.66 -3.52
CA GLY A 265 -14.40 39.94 -4.23
C GLY A 265 -13.91 39.91 -5.68
N LEU A 266 -13.84 38.73 -6.32
CA LEU A 266 -13.37 38.55 -7.70
C LEU A 266 -14.56 38.62 -8.67
N ILE A 267 -14.96 39.84 -9.02
CA ILE A 267 -16.04 40.13 -9.97
C ILE A 267 -15.65 39.63 -11.38
N THR A 268 -16.54 38.87 -12.03
CA THR A 268 -16.50 38.61 -13.48
C THR A 268 -16.89 39.89 -14.23
N GLU A 269 -15.98 40.44 -15.03
CA GLU A 269 -16.36 41.23 -16.22
C GLU A 269 -16.88 40.30 -17.33
#